data_AF-A0A4Q5REB5-F1
#
_entry.id   AF-A0A4Q5REB5-F1
#
_cell.length_a   1.000
_cell.length_b   1.000
_cell.length_c   1.000
_cell.angle_alpha   90.00
_cell.angle_beta   90.00
_cell.angle_gamma   90.00
#
_symmetry.space_group_name_H-M   'P 1'
#
loop_
_entity.id
_entity.type
_entity.pdbx_description
1 polymer ?
#
loop_
_entity_poly.entity_id
_entity_poly.type
_entity_poly.pdbx_seq_one_letter_code
_entity_poly.pdbx_strand_id
1 'polypeptide(L)'
;ARTVLFDSWYASSENLKVIHRAGWTFFTTLKSNRLVSLRKETGYQTLDTLEPPAQGWSRGVEMRVQQVPFALRLFKLVATDGSIEWGVITNHLAAHLNRELVIEAVQVRWQLEEFHRSFKQLTGSEKCQCRTAQA
;
A
#
# COMPACT_ATOMS: atom_id res chain seq x y z
N ALA A 1 0.83 -18.60 -2.52
CA ALA A 1 1.47 -17.31 -2.19
C ALA A 1 0.86 -16.76 -0.89
N ARG A 2 1.63 -16.12 0.00
CA ARG A 2 1.16 -15.51 1.27
C ARG A 2 1.30 -13.98 1.26
N THR A 3 1.21 -13.39 0.06
CA THR A 3 1.39 -11.95 -0.16
C THR A 3 0.09 -11.35 -0.69
N VAL A 4 -0.34 -10.24 -0.10
CA VAL A 4 -1.56 -9.52 -0.49
C VAL A 4 -1.22 -8.12 -0.94
N LEU A 5 -1.76 -7.71 -2.09
CA LEU A 5 -1.66 -6.35 -2.60
C LEU A 5 -3.04 -5.72 -2.67
N PHE A 6 -3.17 -4.51 -2.15
CA PHE A 6 -4.46 -3.81 -2.13
C PHE A 6 -4.28 -2.29 -2.17
N ASP A 7 -5.37 -1.59 -2.44
CA ASP A 7 -5.38 -0.13 -2.46
C ASP A 7 -5.43 0.47 -1.06
N SER A 8 -4.95 1.72 -0.94
CA SER A 8 -5.09 2.58 0.23
C SER A 8 -6.48 2.61 0.86
N TRP A 9 -7.54 2.38 0.09
CA TRP A 9 -8.91 2.34 0.60
C TRP A 9 -9.12 1.19 1.60
N TYR A 10 -8.39 0.09 1.43
CA TYR A 10 -8.41 -1.08 2.32
C TYR A 10 -7.33 -1.03 3.41
N ALA A 11 -6.51 0.03 3.47
CA ALA A 11 -5.43 0.19 4.45
C ALA A 11 -5.92 0.68 5.83
N SER A 12 -7.02 0.13 6.34
CA SER A 12 -7.51 0.39 7.70
C SER A 12 -6.64 -0.32 8.74
N SER A 13 -6.54 0.21 9.96
CA SER A 13 -5.72 -0.40 11.03
C SER A 13 -6.21 -1.83 11.37
N GLU A 14 -7.50 -2.08 11.27
CA GLU A 14 -8.12 -3.40 11.45
C GLU A 14 -7.67 -4.40 10.37
N ASN A 15 -7.76 -4.03 9.09
CA ASN A 15 -7.34 -4.90 7.99
C ASN A 15 -5.85 -5.24 8.09
N LEU A 16 -5.00 -4.25 8.39
CA LEU A 16 -3.56 -4.49 8.56
C LEU A 16 -3.28 -5.50 9.69
N LYS A 17 -4.01 -5.40 10.82
CA LYS A 17 -3.88 -6.36 11.93
C LYS A 17 -4.33 -7.76 11.53
N VAL A 18 -5.43 -7.89 10.80
CA VAL A 18 -5.94 -9.20 10.35
C VAL A 18 -4.91 -9.91 9.47
N ILE A 19 -4.37 -9.21 8.46
CA ILE A 19 -3.39 -9.78 7.54
C ILE A 19 -2.10 -10.14 8.28
N HIS A 20 -1.63 -9.27 9.19
CA HIS A 20 -0.46 -9.55 10.01
C HIS A 20 -0.65 -10.77 10.93
N ARG A 21 -1.81 -10.89 11.59
CA ARG A 21 -2.15 -12.04 12.45
C ARG A 21 -2.23 -13.35 11.66
N ALA A 22 -2.65 -13.30 10.40
CA ALA A 22 -2.66 -14.45 9.50
C ALA A 22 -1.24 -14.88 9.05
N GLY A 23 -0.20 -14.13 9.43
CA GLY A 23 1.19 -14.39 9.02
C GLY A 23 1.44 -14.10 7.53
N TRP A 24 0.63 -13.22 6.95
CA TRP A 24 0.74 -12.84 5.53
C TRP A 24 1.52 -11.55 5.38
N THR A 25 2.21 -11.42 4.25
CA THR A 25 2.87 -10.18 3.86
C THR A 25 1.90 -9.30 3.08
N PHE A 26 1.94 -7.99 3.27
CA PHE A 26 1.17 -7.06 2.45
C PHE A 26 2.00 -5.95 1.83
N PHE A 27 1.49 -5.43 0.72
CA PHE A 27 1.92 -4.19 0.10
C PHE A 27 0.68 -3.32 -0.17
N THR A 28 0.66 -2.12 0.37
CA THR A 28 -0.44 -1.16 0.14
C THR A 28 0.08 0.26 0.14
N THR A 29 -0.63 1.16 -0.52
CA THR A 29 -0.38 2.60 -0.42
C THR A 29 -1.04 3.17 0.85
N LEU A 30 -0.45 4.20 1.44
CA LEU A 30 -1.06 5.00 2.50
C LEU A 30 -1.47 6.38 1.95
N LYS A 31 -2.55 6.92 2.49
CA LYS A 31 -2.96 8.31 2.26
C LYS A 31 -2.07 9.27 3.05
N SER A 32 -1.82 10.45 2.49
CA SER A 32 -0.98 11.51 3.06
C SER A 32 -1.42 11.98 4.46
N ASN A 33 -2.72 11.91 4.75
CA ASN A 33 -3.30 12.32 6.03
C ASN A 33 -3.18 11.28 7.16
N ARG A 34 -2.53 10.13 6.91
CA ARG A 34 -2.32 9.11 7.95
C ARG A 34 -1.27 9.55 8.95
N LEU A 35 -1.55 9.31 10.23
CA LEU A 35 -0.63 9.56 11.34
C LEU A 35 0.37 8.42 11.48
N VAL A 36 1.65 8.76 11.39
CA VAL A 36 2.78 7.84 11.43
C VAL A 36 3.89 8.39 12.33
N SER A 37 4.70 7.49 12.88
CA SER A 37 5.76 7.81 13.82
C SER A 37 7.03 7.06 13.42
N LEU A 38 8.11 7.80 13.13
CA LEU A 38 9.42 7.20 12.83
C LEU A 38 10.15 6.78 14.11
N ARG A 39 10.03 7.59 15.16
CA ARG A 39 10.67 7.42 16.46
C ARG A 39 9.67 7.70 17.56
N LYS A 40 9.81 7.05 18.72
CA LYS A 40 8.87 7.24 19.84
C LYS A 40 8.93 8.68 20.37
N GLU A 41 10.09 9.31 20.24
CA GLU A 41 10.40 10.64 20.78
C GLU A 41 9.80 11.77 19.94
N THR A 42 9.69 11.60 18.62
CA THR A 42 9.07 12.61 17.72
C THR A 42 7.55 12.57 17.72
N GLY A 43 6.94 11.54 18.30
CA GLY A 43 5.48 11.38 18.31
C GLY A 43 4.90 11.00 16.95
N TYR A 44 3.59 11.25 16.78
CA TYR A 44 2.87 11.01 15.53
C TYR A 44 2.80 12.27 14.69
N GLN A 45 3.17 12.15 13.42
CA GLN A 45 3.10 13.20 12.40
C GLN A 45 2.36 12.69 11.17
N THR A 46 1.89 13.58 10.31
CA THR A 46 1.27 13.17 9.04
C THR A 46 2.33 12.65 8.09
N LEU A 47 1.98 11.70 7.22
CA LEU A 47 2.88 11.13 6.22
C LEU A 47 3.50 12.22 5.30
N ASP A 48 2.73 13.27 5.01
CA ASP A 48 3.15 14.39 4.15
C ASP A 48 4.23 15.28 4.77
N THR A 49 4.29 15.35 6.09
CA THR A 49 5.25 16.19 6.83
C THR A 49 6.55 15.45 7.14
N LEU A 50 6.73 14.23 6.64
CA LEU A 50 7.94 13.47 6.85
C LEU A 50 9.08 13.98 5.97
N GLU A 51 10.15 14.41 6.62
CA GLU A 51 11.40 14.69 5.93
C GLU A 51 12.05 13.39 5.43
N PRO A 52 12.72 13.43 4.25
CA PRO A 52 13.48 12.30 3.76
C PRO A 52 14.59 11.92 4.75
N PRO A 53 14.82 10.63 5.02
CA PRO A 53 15.97 10.20 5.81
C PRO A 53 17.28 10.58 5.14
N ALA A 54 18.37 10.66 5.90
CA ALA A 54 19.72 10.89 5.35
C ALA A 54 20.15 9.88 4.26
N GLN A 55 19.61 8.66 4.29
CA GLN A 55 19.87 7.61 3.29
C GLN A 55 18.86 7.64 2.12
N GLY A 56 17.94 8.61 2.10
CA GLY A 56 16.82 8.70 1.17
C GLY A 56 15.74 7.63 1.37
N TRP A 57 14.77 7.61 0.46
CA TRP A 57 13.64 6.68 0.49
C TRP A 57 13.93 5.31 -0.15
N SER A 58 15.11 5.13 -0.74
CA SER A 58 15.49 3.95 -1.53
C SER A 58 15.54 2.65 -0.72
N ARG A 59 15.98 2.74 0.54
CA ARG A 59 16.03 1.60 1.47
C ARG A 59 14.75 1.43 2.27
N GLY A 60 13.80 2.35 2.14
CA GLY A 60 12.62 2.41 2.98
C GLY A 60 12.92 2.71 4.45
N VAL A 61 11.90 3.16 5.17
CA VAL A 61 12.03 3.66 6.55
C VAL A 61 11.12 2.85 7.44
N GLU A 62 11.66 2.36 8.56
CA GLU A 62 10.83 1.74 9.57
C GLU A 62 9.99 2.81 10.28
N MET A 63 8.69 2.57 10.39
CA MET A 63 7.74 3.47 11.02
C MET A 63 6.61 2.69 11.69
N ARG A 64 5.90 3.37 12.59
CA ARG A 64 4.65 2.90 13.18
C ARG A 64 3.49 3.73 12.68
N VAL A 65 2.43 3.08 12.22
CA VAL A 65 1.16 3.74 11.91
C VAL A 65 0.31 3.78 13.17
N GLN A 66 -0.43 4.86 13.38
CA GLN A 66 -1.31 4.98 14.54
C GLN A 66 -2.28 3.79 14.62
N GLN A 67 -2.48 3.26 15.82
CA GLN A 67 -3.32 2.08 16.11
C GLN A 67 -2.82 0.75 15.50
N VAL A 68 -1.62 0.69 14.92
CA VAL A 68 -0.99 -0.55 14.45
C VAL A 68 0.13 -0.93 15.43
N PRO A 69 0.04 -2.10 16.12
CA PRO A 69 0.95 -2.42 17.22
C PRO A 69 2.33 -2.96 16.78
N PHE A 70 2.61 -2.97 15.47
CA PHE A 70 3.86 -3.49 14.89
C PHE A 70 4.49 -2.48 13.95
N ALA A 71 5.79 -2.65 13.72
CA ALA A 71 6.55 -1.82 12.80
C ALA A 71 6.22 -2.17 11.34
N LEU A 72 6.26 -1.16 10.50
CA LEU A 72 6.06 -1.24 9.06
C LEU A 72 7.23 -0.55 8.37
N ARG A 73 7.49 -0.94 7.12
CA ARG A 73 8.48 -0.26 6.29
C ARG A 73 7.77 0.57 5.23
N LEU A 74 8.10 1.85 5.19
CA LEU A 74 7.59 2.83 4.22
C LEU A 74 8.59 3.03 3.10
N PHE A 75 8.12 2.98 1.86
CA PHE A 75 8.84 3.37 0.67
C PHE A 75 8.09 4.51 0.00
N LYS A 76 8.77 5.64 -0.22
CA LYS A 76 8.23 6.73 -1.03
C LYS A 76 8.66 6.49 -2.48
N LEU A 77 7.71 6.09 -3.31
CA LEU A 77 7.92 5.88 -4.73
C LEU A 77 7.56 7.17 -5.46
N VAL A 78 8.52 7.76 -6.14
CA VAL A 78 8.28 8.88 -7.05
C VAL A 78 8.08 8.30 -8.45
N ALA A 79 7.00 8.67 -9.12
CA ALA A 79 6.77 8.34 -10.52
C ALA A 79 7.90 8.91 -11.42
N THR A 80 8.12 8.31 -12.58
CA THR A 80 9.24 8.66 -13.51
C THR A 80 9.16 10.10 -14.01
N ASP A 81 7.96 10.68 -14.02
CA ASP A 81 7.66 12.07 -14.38
C ASP A 81 7.73 13.04 -13.19
N GLY A 82 8.02 12.55 -11.98
CA GLY A 82 8.11 13.35 -10.76
C GLY A 82 6.77 13.77 -10.17
N SER A 83 5.63 13.39 -10.77
CA SER A 83 4.34 14.01 -10.48
C SER A 83 3.58 13.38 -9.30
N ILE A 84 3.79 12.08 -9.06
CA ILE A 84 3.04 11.34 -8.04
C ILE A 84 4.00 10.61 -7.10
N GLU A 85 3.89 10.92 -5.82
CA GLU A 85 4.56 10.20 -4.74
C GLU A 85 3.60 9.22 -4.06
N TRP A 86 3.86 7.93 -4.20
CA TRP A 86 3.13 6.89 -3.46
C TRP A 86 3.90 6.50 -2.19
N GLY A 87 3.26 6.64 -1.03
CA GLY A 87 3.75 6.05 0.22
C GLY A 87 3.35 4.59 0.31
N VAL A 88 4.18 3.67 -0.20
CA VAL A 88 3.95 2.23 -0.12
C VAL A 88 4.44 1.69 1.21
N ILE A 89 3.60 0.92 1.90
CA ILE A 89 3.95 0.25 3.15
C ILE A 89 3.94 -1.25 3.03
N THR A 90 4.79 -1.90 3.83
CA THR A 90 4.80 -3.34 4.01
C THR A 90 5.11 -3.73 5.45
N ASN A 91 4.60 -4.89 5.88
CA ASN A 91 5.03 -5.56 7.10
C ASN A 91 6.27 -6.46 6.90
N HIS A 92 6.82 -6.51 5.69
CA HIS A 92 8.06 -7.23 5.41
C HIS A 92 9.28 -6.35 5.76
N LEU A 93 9.90 -6.64 6.90
CA LEU A 93 11.00 -5.84 7.43
C LEU A 93 12.39 -6.28 6.95
N ALA A 94 12.48 -7.15 5.94
CA ALA A 94 13.76 -7.72 5.54
C ALA A 94 14.75 -6.66 5.03
N ALA A 95 16.00 -6.74 5.49
CA ALA A 95 17.03 -5.73 5.20
C ALA A 95 17.32 -5.55 3.70
N HIS A 96 17.16 -6.63 2.90
CA HIS A 96 17.40 -6.65 1.46
C HIS A 96 16.25 -6.06 0.63
N LEU A 97 15.13 -5.70 1.25
CA LEU A 97 14.01 -5.09 0.53
C LEU A 97 14.40 -3.68 0.07
N ASN A 98 14.54 -3.53 -1.25
CA ASN A 98 14.87 -2.27 -1.89
C ASN A 98 13.65 -1.70 -2.63
N ARG A 99 13.77 -0.45 -3.09
CA ARG A 99 12.72 0.25 -3.83
C ARG A 99 12.27 -0.51 -5.09
N GLU A 100 13.18 -1.13 -5.83
CA GLU A 100 12.88 -1.81 -7.10
C GLU A 100 11.95 -3.01 -6.88
N LEU A 101 12.26 -3.88 -5.92
CA LEU A 101 11.41 -5.03 -5.58
C LEU A 101 10.02 -4.59 -5.12
N VAL A 102 9.91 -3.46 -4.43
CA VAL A 102 8.62 -2.89 -4.00
C VAL A 102 7.84 -2.36 -5.21
N ILE A 103 8.51 -1.74 -6.18
CA ILE A 103 7.88 -1.30 -7.43
C ILE A 103 7.35 -2.51 -8.20
N GLU A 104 8.17 -3.53 -8.41
CA GLU A 104 7.77 -4.76 -9.12
C GLU A 104 6.56 -5.42 -8.45
N ALA A 105 6.58 -5.53 -7.11
CA ALA A 105 5.45 -6.08 -6.36
C ALA A 105 4.18 -5.26 -6.62
N VAL A 106 4.24 -3.93 -6.46
CA VAL A 106 3.07 -3.05 -6.60
C VAL A 106 2.58 -2.94 -8.04
N GLN A 107 3.46 -3.08 -9.05
CA GLN A 107 3.07 -3.07 -10.46
C GLN A 107 2.09 -4.19 -10.81
N VAL A 108 2.22 -5.37 -10.18
CA VAL A 108 1.25 -6.48 -10.36
C VAL A 108 -0.18 -6.04 -10.00
N ARG A 109 -0.35 -5.08 -9.08
CA ARG A 109 -1.66 -4.54 -8.71
C ARG A 109 -2.41 -3.92 -9.90
N TRP A 110 -1.71 -3.32 -10.85
CA TRP A 110 -2.32 -2.71 -12.05
C TRP A 110 -3.03 -3.74 -12.93
N GLN A 111 -2.61 -5.00 -12.91
CA GLN A 111 -3.27 -6.08 -13.64
C GLN A 111 -4.72 -6.29 -13.19
N LEU A 112 -5.06 -5.95 -11.93
CA LEU A 112 -6.44 -6.00 -11.45
C LEU A 112 -7.32 -4.94 -12.13
N GLU A 113 -6.76 -3.75 -12.40
CA GLU A 113 -7.48 -2.68 -13.10
C GLU A 113 -7.67 -3.03 -14.58
N GLU A 114 -6.65 -3.62 -15.21
CA GLU A 114 -6.75 -4.16 -16.57
C GLU A 114 -7.81 -5.26 -16.64
N PHE A 115 -7.80 -6.20 -15.69
CA PHE A 115 -8.82 -7.24 -15.60
C PHE A 115 -10.23 -6.66 -15.47
N HIS A 116 -10.46 -5.70 -14.56
CA HIS A 116 -11.76 -5.06 -14.43
C HIS A 116 -12.18 -4.33 -15.71
N ARG A 117 -11.25 -3.63 -16.39
CA ARG A 117 -11.53 -2.96 -17.67
C ARG A 117 -11.93 -3.96 -18.75
N SER A 118 -11.12 -5.01 -18.95
CA SER A 118 -11.39 -6.04 -19.95
C SER A 118 -12.68 -6.80 -19.64
N PHE A 119 -12.92 -7.15 -18.38
CA PHE A 119 -14.16 -7.80 -17.95
C PHE A 119 -15.39 -6.96 -18.32
N LYS A 120 -15.40 -5.67 -17.96
CA LYS A 120 -16.50 -4.75 -18.27
C LYS A 120 -16.71 -4.58 -19.77
N GLN A 121 -15.63 -4.42 -20.53
CA GLN A 121 -15.69 -4.20 -21.97
C GLN A 121 -16.13 -5.44 -22.76
N LEU A 122 -15.57 -6.61 -22.44
CA LEU A 122 -15.80 -7.85 -23.18
C LEU A 122 -17.14 -8.50 -22.81
N THR A 123 -17.49 -8.50 -21.53
CA THR A 123 -18.76 -9.12 -21.08
C THR A 123 -19.95 -8.17 -21.17
N GLY A 124 -19.69 -6.86 -21.30
CA GLY A 124 -20.73 -5.85 -21.22
C GLY A 124 -21.43 -5.84 -19.86
N SER A 125 -20.76 -6.29 -18.78
CA SER A 125 -21.37 -6.43 -17.44
C SER A 125 -21.97 -5.11 -16.92
N GLU A 126 -21.38 -3.96 -17.25
CA GLU A 126 -21.94 -2.64 -16.92
C GLU A 126 -23.20 -2.26 -17.72
N LYS A 127 -23.50 -3.01 -18.79
CA LYS A 127 -24.64 -2.81 -19.67
C LYS A 127 -25.75 -3.86 -19.44
N CYS A 128 -25.61 -4.77 -18.46
CA CYS A 128 -26.67 -5.71 -18.08
C CYS A 128 -27.87 -4.90 -17.57
N GLN A 129 -29.01 -4.96 -18.27
CA GLN A 129 -30.27 -4.34 -17.83
C GLN A 129 -31.08 -5.28 -16.93
N CYS A 130 -30.38 -6.13 -16.21
CA CYS A 130 -30.93 -7.21 -15.41
C CYS A 130 -31.57 -6.55 -14.18
N ARG A 131 -32.91 -6.53 -14.15
CA ARG A 131 -33.72 -5.71 -13.21
C ARG A 131 -33.97 -6.36 -11.85
N THR A 132 -33.58 -7.62 -11.70
CA THR A 132 -33.73 -8.41 -10.47
C THR A 132 -32.36 -8.94 -10.08
N ALA A 133 -31.99 -8.76 -8.80
CA ALA A 133 -30.71 -9.22 -8.26
C ALA A 133 -30.64 -10.73 -7.99
N GLN A 134 -31.57 -11.51 -8.57
CA GLN A 134 -31.64 -12.96 -8.42
C GLN A 134 -31.13 -13.61 -9.71
N ALA A 135 -30.13 -14.47 -9.53
CA ALA A 135 -29.59 -15.37 -10.54
C ALA A 135 -30.31 -16.73 -10.46
#